data_AF-F3B797-F1
#
_entry.id   AF-F3B797-F1
#
_cell.length_a   1.000
_cell.length_b   1.000
_cell.length_c   1.000
_cell.angle_alpha   90.00
_cell.angle_beta   90.00
_cell.angle_gamma   90.00
#
_symmetry.space_group_name_H-M   'P 1'
#
loop_
_entity.id
_entity.type
_entity.pdbx_description
1 polymer ?
#
loop_
_entity_poly.entity_id
_entity_poly.type
_entity_poly.pdbx_seq_one_letter_code
_entity_poly.pdbx_strand_id
1 'polypeptide(L)'
;MERLKRLRVYFNEMFPLLPRLCLGYIVFLEIYFIVLLNHGVTGGQLLLFDRVEGQSDFISYFIQHDVTGVIIGGFTIFSFLLWLRIADDFKDYELDCRLFASRPLPSGRVHKDDLRIFATILIGVTILLNLIFMRNFIFCLILYTYGSLMAVWFFQKHKIAKSLPLALVTHNPVQIILNIYVISYAIMKYKLPIFDITNLMAVMTLYFPALIWEISRKIRAPKEETEYVTYSKLFGYKKCIDFVFVLTWLDIFTNIVLVWNLNKISVAALLANTVWCSMKFFEYKKDPTKYRIVSKVERYTYIQESMMIATIIIYLIVGKI
;
A
#
# COMPACT_ATOMS: atom_id res chain seq x y z
N MET A 1 -22.08 13.27 -21.12
CA MET A 1 -21.95 11.91 -21.71
C MET A 1 -20.57 11.67 -22.33
N GLU A 2 -20.06 12.59 -23.16
CA GLU A 2 -18.69 12.58 -23.73
C GLU A 2 -17.56 12.39 -22.69
N ARG A 3 -17.56 13.18 -21.60
CA ARG A 3 -16.54 13.08 -20.54
C ARG A 3 -16.47 11.71 -19.88
N LEU A 4 -17.64 11.11 -19.62
CA LEU A 4 -17.73 9.77 -19.01
C LEU A 4 -17.14 8.70 -19.93
N LYS A 5 -17.36 8.82 -21.25
CA LYS A 5 -16.74 7.91 -22.23
C LYS A 5 -15.21 8.02 -22.20
N ARG A 6 -14.67 9.24 -22.13
CA ARG A 6 -13.21 9.46 -22.02
C ARG A 6 -12.65 8.95 -20.70
N LEU A 7 -13.30 9.23 -19.58
CA LEU A 7 -12.90 8.68 -18.28
C LEU A 7 -12.92 7.14 -18.27
N ARG A 8 -13.88 6.50 -18.95
CA ARG A 8 -13.90 5.05 -19.09
C ARG A 8 -12.65 4.51 -19.80
N VAL A 9 -12.16 5.20 -20.84
CA VAL A 9 -10.89 4.84 -21.50
C VAL A 9 -9.74 4.91 -20.51
N TYR A 10 -9.67 5.97 -19.72
CA TYR A 10 -8.64 6.12 -18.68
C TYR A 10 -8.66 4.94 -17.69
N PHE A 11 -9.83 4.63 -17.13
CA PHE A 11 -9.94 3.58 -16.12
C PHE A 11 -9.71 2.18 -16.68
N ASN A 12 -10.08 1.91 -17.93
CA ASN A 12 -9.80 0.60 -18.52
C ASN A 12 -8.29 0.36 -18.70
N GLU A 13 -7.53 1.39 -19.03
CA GLU A 13 -6.11 1.24 -19.39
C GLU A 13 -5.14 1.53 -18.24
N MET A 14 -5.43 2.55 -17.42
CA MET A 14 -4.48 3.08 -16.43
C MET A 14 -4.82 2.66 -15.00
N PHE A 15 -6.11 2.50 -14.68
CA PHE A 15 -6.56 2.18 -13.33
C PHE A 15 -7.92 1.45 -13.33
N PRO A 16 -7.93 0.12 -13.57
CA PRO A 16 -9.16 -0.67 -13.60
C PRO A 16 -9.90 -0.58 -12.27
N LEU A 17 -11.08 0.04 -12.26
CA LEU A 17 -11.76 0.44 -11.03
C LEU A 17 -12.06 -0.75 -10.11
N LEU A 18 -12.61 -1.84 -10.62
CA LEU A 18 -13.04 -2.97 -9.79
C LEU A 18 -11.86 -3.69 -9.11
N PRO A 19 -10.80 -4.15 -9.83
CA PRO A 19 -9.64 -4.74 -9.19
C PRO A 19 -8.94 -3.80 -8.20
N ARG A 20 -8.88 -2.50 -8.52
CA ARG A 20 -8.23 -1.51 -7.64
C ARG A 20 -9.08 -1.18 -6.42
N LEU A 21 -10.40 -1.21 -6.53
CA LEU A 21 -11.30 -1.10 -5.40
C LEU A 21 -11.10 -2.29 -4.46
N CYS A 22 -11.10 -3.51 -4.98
CA CYS A 22 -10.79 -4.71 -4.19
C CYS A 22 -9.43 -4.59 -3.50
N LEU A 23 -8.39 -4.11 -4.21
CA LEU A 23 -7.07 -3.87 -3.61
C LEU A 23 -7.14 -2.87 -2.45
N GLY A 24 -7.89 -1.77 -2.57
CA GLY A 24 -8.05 -0.80 -1.49
C GLY A 24 -8.68 -1.43 -0.24
N TYR A 25 -9.68 -2.29 -0.41
CA TYR A 25 -10.26 -3.05 0.69
C TYR A 25 -9.33 -4.10 1.28
N ILE A 26 -8.56 -4.82 0.45
CA ILE A 26 -7.58 -5.80 0.93
C ILE A 26 -6.55 -5.12 1.83
N VAL A 27 -5.95 -4.02 1.37
CA VAL A 27 -4.97 -3.23 2.13
C VAL A 27 -5.56 -2.72 3.45
N PHE A 28 -6.79 -2.19 3.40
CA PHE A 28 -7.47 -1.71 4.61
C PHE A 28 -7.72 -2.86 5.60
N LEU A 29 -8.33 -3.95 5.14
CA LEU A 29 -8.74 -5.07 5.99
C LEU A 29 -7.54 -5.82 6.56
N GLU A 30 -6.47 -5.96 5.81
CA GLU A 30 -5.23 -6.58 6.28
C GLU A 30 -4.65 -5.83 7.50
N ILE A 31 -4.44 -4.52 7.38
CA ILE A 31 -3.92 -3.69 8.49
C ILE A 31 -4.94 -3.62 9.63
N TYR A 32 -6.22 -3.51 9.31
CA TYR A 32 -7.28 -3.46 10.31
C TYR A 32 -7.31 -4.73 11.15
N PHE A 33 -7.39 -5.91 10.52
CA PHE A 33 -7.45 -7.16 11.27
C PHE A 33 -6.13 -7.51 11.95
N ILE A 34 -4.97 -7.23 11.34
CA ILE A 34 -3.69 -7.55 12.00
C ILE A 34 -3.56 -6.80 13.33
N VAL A 35 -4.02 -5.55 13.40
CA VAL A 35 -4.06 -4.77 14.65
C VAL A 35 -5.06 -5.36 15.64
N LEU A 36 -6.29 -5.65 15.20
CA LEU A 36 -7.35 -6.17 16.08
C LEU A 36 -6.99 -7.51 16.70
N LEU A 37 -6.57 -8.47 15.87
CA LEU A 37 -6.29 -9.83 16.32
C LEU A 37 -5.13 -9.85 17.33
N ASN A 38 -4.11 -9.01 17.15
CA ASN A 38 -3.01 -8.90 18.10
C ASN A 38 -3.39 -8.23 19.42
N HIS A 39 -4.45 -7.43 19.45
CA HIS A 39 -4.99 -6.84 20.69
C HIS A 39 -6.08 -7.70 21.33
N GLY A 40 -6.22 -8.96 20.90
CA GLY A 40 -7.16 -9.92 21.49
C GLY A 40 -8.61 -9.77 21.05
N VAL A 41 -8.89 -8.93 20.04
CA VAL A 41 -10.21 -8.86 19.41
C VAL A 41 -10.36 -10.08 18.50
N THR A 42 -11.00 -11.14 19.01
CA THR A 42 -11.06 -12.45 18.32
C THR A 42 -12.23 -12.54 17.34
N GLY A 43 -12.18 -13.54 16.44
CA GLY A 43 -13.28 -13.85 15.52
C GLY A 43 -14.62 -14.08 16.22
N GLY A 44 -14.62 -14.72 17.40
CA GLY A 44 -15.82 -14.89 18.22
C GLY A 44 -16.43 -13.55 18.63
N GLN A 45 -15.63 -12.62 19.16
CA GLN A 45 -16.10 -11.26 19.51
C GLN A 45 -16.55 -10.45 18.29
N LEU A 46 -15.90 -10.65 17.14
CA LEU A 46 -16.27 -10.00 15.88
C LEU A 46 -17.53 -10.57 15.24
N LEU A 47 -17.97 -11.77 15.64
CA LEU A 47 -19.18 -12.45 15.14
C LEU A 47 -20.34 -12.42 16.15
N LEU A 48 -20.08 -12.05 17.40
CA LEU A 48 -21.13 -11.81 18.39
C LEU A 48 -22.02 -10.66 17.90
N PHE A 49 -23.31 -10.94 17.85
CA PHE A 49 -24.34 -10.00 17.45
C PHE A 49 -25.40 -9.94 18.56
N ASP A 50 -25.55 -8.75 19.14
CA ASP A 50 -26.61 -8.44 20.09
C ASP A 50 -27.51 -7.38 19.49
N ARG A 51 -28.83 -7.56 19.52
CA ARG A 51 -29.73 -6.55 18.96
C ARG A 51 -29.62 -5.24 19.75
N VAL A 52 -29.41 -4.12 19.06
CA VAL A 52 -29.46 -2.80 19.68
C VAL A 52 -30.92 -2.47 19.98
N GLU A 53 -31.22 -2.12 21.23
CA GLU A 53 -32.58 -1.85 21.67
C GLU A 53 -33.24 -0.76 20.81
N GLY A 54 -34.44 -1.06 20.29
CA GLY A 54 -35.19 -0.15 19.41
C GLY A 54 -34.76 -0.11 17.94
N GLN A 55 -33.75 -0.89 17.51
CA GLN A 55 -33.29 -0.96 16.12
C GLN A 55 -33.71 -2.27 15.43
N SER A 56 -33.67 -2.28 14.10
CA SER A 56 -33.79 -3.53 13.33
C SER A 56 -32.50 -4.35 13.43
N ASP A 57 -32.58 -5.66 13.13
CA ASP A 57 -31.41 -6.53 13.17
C ASP A 57 -30.34 -6.07 12.18
N PHE A 58 -30.76 -5.60 11.00
CA PHE A 58 -29.88 -5.06 9.97
C PHE A 58 -29.11 -3.82 10.46
N ILE A 59 -29.81 -2.85 11.08
CA ILE A 59 -29.16 -1.62 11.57
C ILE A 59 -28.25 -1.94 12.76
N SER A 60 -28.70 -2.83 13.66
CA SER A 60 -27.90 -3.29 14.79
C SER A 60 -26.59 -3.94 14.30
N TYR A 61 -26.66 -4.76 13.26
CA TYR A 61 -25.48 -5.42 12.69
C TYR A 61 -24.51 -4.39 12.06
N PHE A 62 -25.06 -3.43 11.31
CA PHE A 62 -24.28 -2.35 10.72
C PHE A 62 -23.54 -1.51 11.77
N ILE A 63 -24.19 -1.25 12.91
CA ILE A 63 -23.61 -0.49 14.02
C ILE A 63 -22.55 -1.33 14.76
N GLN A 64 -22.86 -2.58 15.11
CA GLN A 64 -21.97 -3.43 15.92
C GLN A 64 -20.71 -3.86 15.17
N HIS A 65 -20.85 -4.31 13.93
CA HIS A 65 -19.71 -4.71 13.11
C HIS A 65 -19.08 -3.52 12.37
N ASP A 66 -19.65 -2.32 12.53
CA ASP A 66 -19.22 -1.05 11.92
C ASP A 66 -18.90 -1.20 10.44
N VAL A 67 -19.86 -1.78 9.73
CA VAL A 67 -19.78 -2.01 8.29
C VAL A 67 -19.53 -0.68 7.56
N THR A 68 -20.11 0.41 8.08
CA THR A 68 -19.91 1.77 7.56
C THR A 68 -18.44 2.19 7.60
N GLY A 69 -17.77 2.05 8.74
CA GLY A 69 -16.36 2.44 8.86
C GLY A 69 -15.44 1.59 7.98
N VAL A 70 -15.72 0.30 7.82
CA VAL A 70 -14.98 -0.57 6.89
C VAL A 70 -15.18 -0.15 5.44
N ILE A 71 -16.42 0.16 5.03
CA ILE A 71 -16.73 0.65 3.68
C ILE A 71 -15.97 1.95 3.38
N ILE A 72 -16.05 2.91 4.31
CA ILE A 72 -15.43 4.22 4.12
C ILE A 72 -13.90 4.12 4.18
N GLY A 73 -13.36 3.32 5.10
CA GLY A 73 -11.93 3.08 5.21
C GLY A 73 -11.33 2.46 3.95
N GLY A 74 -11.92 1.36 3.46
CA GLY A 74 -11.50 0.72 2.21
C GLY A 74 -11.65 1.63 0.99
N PHE A 75 -12.76 2.37 0.89
CA PHE A 75 -12.96 3.37 -0.15
C PHE A 75 -11.92 4.51 -0.07
N THR A 76 -11.53 4.94 1.13
CA THR A 76 -10.52 6.00 1.32
C THR A 76 -9.16 5.56 0.78
N ILE A 77 -8.73 4.32 1.05
CA ILE A 77 -7.50 3.77 0.49
C ILE A 77 -7.57 3.71 -1.04
N PHE A 78 -8.66 3.16 -1.59
CA PHE A 78 -8.88 3.10 -3.04
C PHE A 78 -8.82 4.50 -3.69
N SER A 79 -9.56 5.45 -3.13
CA SER A 79 -9.67 6.82 -3.60
C SER A 79 -8.31 7.53 -3.54
N PHE A 80 -7.55 7.32 -2.47
CA PHE A 80 -6.22 7.88 -2.31
C PHE A 80 -5.24 7.33 -3.35
N LEU A 81 -5.23 6.01 -3.58
CA LEU A 81 -4.38 5.39 -4.60
C LEU A 81 -4.75 5.86 -6.02
N LEU A 82 -6.04 6.07 -6.30
CA LEU A 82 -6.50 6.63 -7.56
C LEU A 82 -6.07 8.08 -7.73
N TRP A 83 -6.14 8.89 -6.66
CA TRP A 83 -5.62 10.25 -6.66
C TRP A 83 -4.12 10.27 -6.98
N LEU A 84 -3.31 9.46 -6.29
CA LEU A 84 -1.87 9.37 -6.57
C LEU A 84 -1.59 9.01 -8.03
N ARG A 85 -2.36 8.07 -8.61
CA ARG A 85 -2.21 7.68 -10.02
C ARG A 85 -2.49 8.84 -10.98
N ILE A 86 -3.57 9.58 -10.76
CA ILE A 86 -3.93 10.74 -11.58
C ILE A 86 -2.89 11.86 -11.41
N ALA A 87 -2.42 12.08 -10.18
CA ALA A 87 -1.39 13.07 -9.88
C ALA A 87 -0.07 12.76 -10.60
N ASP A 88 0.36 11.49 -10.61
CA ASP A 88 1.55 11.06 -11.36
C ASP A 88 1.40 11.31 -12.87
N ASP A 89 0.24 11.02 -13.46
CA ASP A 89 0.00 11.29 -14.88
C ASP A 89 -0.01 12.80 -15.21
N PHE A 90 -0.46 13.66 -14.29
CA PHE A 90 -0.33 15.11 -14.45
C PHE A 90 1.12 15.59 -14.35
N LYS A 91 1.88 15.03 -13.41
CA LYS A 91 3.28 15.35 -13.16
C LYS A 91 4.20 14.94 -14.32
N ASP A 92 3.95 13.76 -14.88
CA ASP A 92 4.77 13.16 -15.93
C ASP A 92 4.29 13.47 -17.35
N TYR A 93 3.21 14.27 -17.50
CA TYR A 93 2.57 14.57 -18.78
C TYR A 93 3.53 14.91 -19.93
N GLU A 94 4.45 15.87 -19.74
CA GLU A 94 5.39 16.29 -20.80
C GLU A 94 6.35 15.17 -21.22
N LEU A 95 6.78 14.35 -20.27
CA LEU A 95 7.67 13.23 -20.50
C LEU A 95 6.92 12.11 -21.23
N ASP A 96 5.70 11.84 -20.77
CA ASP A 96 4.82 10.83 -21.35
C ASP A 96 4.38 11.20 -22.77
N CYS A 97 4.21 12.49 -23.10
CA CYS A 97 3.99 12.94 -24.49
C CYS A 97 5.16 12.57 -25.43
N ARG A 98 6.39 12.50 -24.91
CA ARG A 98 7.58 12.16 -25.69
C ARG A 98 7.83 10.66 -25.76
N LEU A 99 7.67 9.96 -24.64
CA LEU A 99 8.08 8.55 -24.49
C LEU A 99 6.91 7.55 -24.58
N PHE A 100 5.70 7.98 -24.26
CA PHE A 100 4.52 7.12 -24.11
C PHE A 100 3.26 7.77 -24.71
N ALA A 101 3.39 8.30 -25.94
CA ALA A 101 2.33 9.05 -26.62
C ALA A 101 1.03 8.26 -26.83
N SER A 102 1.06 6.93 -26.72
CA SER A 102 -0.14 6.07 -26.81
C SER A 102 -1.01 6.08 -25.54
N ARG A 103 -0.51 6.54 -24.39
CA ARG A 103 -1.27 6.57 -23.13
C ARG A 103 -2.48 7.51 -23.23
N PRO A 104 -3.58 7.26 -22.49
CA PRO A 104 -4.85 7.98 -22.67
C PRO A 104 -4.76 9.51 -22.57
N LEU A 105 -3.99 10.04 -21.60
CA LEU A 105 -3.83 11.47 -21.37
C LEU A 105 -2.88 12.11 -22.41
N PRO A 106 -1.65 11.61 -22.64
CA PRO A 106 -0.76 12.09 -23.70
C PRO A 106 -1.34 12.03 -25.11
N SER A 107 -2.13 10.99 -25.41
CA SER A 107 -2.73 10.79 -26.73
C SER A 107 -3.95 11.69 -26.99
N GLY A 108 -4.36 12.50 -26.00
CA GLY A 108 -5.56 13.34 -26.09
C GLY A 108 -6.90 12.58 -26.04
N ARG A 109 -6.89 11.25 -25.83
CA ARG A 109 -8.13 10.45 -25.67
C ARG A 109 -8.87 10.80 -24.39
N VAL A 110 -8.15 11.36 -23.42
CA VAL A 110 -8.65 11.86 -22.14
C VAL A 110 -8.04 13.23 -21.92
N HIS A 111 -8.84 14.21 -21.53
CA HIS A 111 -8.35 15.56 -21.32
C HIS A 111 -7.94 15.78 -19.85
N LYS A 112 -6.99 16.70 -19.63
CA LYS A 112 -6.57 17.11 -18.28
C LYS A 112 -7.75 17.57 -17.42
N ASP A 113 -8.68 18.31 -18.01
CA ASP A 113 -9.85 18.83 -17.28
C ASP A 113 -10.82 17.71 -16.87
N ASP A 114 -10.92 16.62 -17.65
CA ASP A 114 -11.76 15.48 -17.28
C ASP A 114 -11.22 14.84 -15.98
N LEU A 115 -9.91 14.59 -15.94
CA LEU A 115 -9.24 14.01 -14.77
C LEU A 115 -9.21 14.98 -13.58
N ARG A 116 -9.03 16.28 -13.82
CA ARG A 116 -9.00 17.29 -12.74
C ARG A 116 -10.34 17.35 -12.03
N ILE A 117 -11.43 17.46 -12.79
CA ILE A 117 -12.78 17.52 -12.22
C ILE A 117 -13.13 16.22 -11.50
N PHE A 118 -12.81 15.07 -12.12
CA PHE A 118 -13.02 13.78 -11.47
C PHE A 118 -12.25 13.67 -10.15
N ALA A 119 -10.96 13.99 -10.15
CA ALA A 119 -10.12 13.95 -8.94
C ALA A 119 -10.64 14.90 -7.85
N THR A 120 -11.03 16.13 -8.19
CA THR A 120 -11.60 17.08 -7.22
C THR A 120 -12.88 16.53 -6.59
N ILE A 121 -13.79 15.97 -7.38
CA ILE A 121 -15.02 15.36 -6.87
C ILE A 121 -14.69 14.15 -5.98
N LEU A 122 -13.80 13.27 -6.44
CA LEU A 122 -13.39 12.07 -5.71
C LEU A 122 -12.79 12.41 -4.33
N ILE A 123 -11.86 13.36 -4.28
CA ILE A 123 -11.23 13.85 -3.04
C ILE A 123 -12.29 14.49 -2.15
N GLY A 124 -13.13 15.37 -2.69
CA GLY A 124 -14.17 16.06 -1.94
C GLY A 124 -15.16 15.09 -1.29
N VAL A 125 -15.64 14.10 -2.05
CA VAL A 125 -16.51 13.03 -1.53
C VAL A 125 -15.80 12.22 -0.45
N THR A 126 -14.53 11.87 -0.66
CA THR A 126 -13.77 11.05 0.32
C THR A 126 -13.56 11.79 1.63
N ILE A 127 -13.19 13.07 1.57
CA ILE A 127 -13.01 13.91 2.76
C ILE A 127 -14.36 14.10 3.48
N LEU A 128 -15.44 14.34 2.74
CA LEU A 128 -16.78 14.51 3.31
C LEU A 128 -17.25 13.24 4.02
N LEU A 129 -17.06 12.06 3.40
CA LEU A 129 -17.39 10.77 4.01
C LEU A 129 -16.58 10.55 5.30
N ASN A 130 -15.27 10.85 5.28
CA ASN A 130 -14.46 10.73 6.49
C ASN A 130 -14.90 11.72 7.57
N LEU A 131 -15.20 12.97 7.22
CA LEU A 131 -15.62 13.99 8.18
C LEU A 131 -16.95 13.62 8.87
N ILE A 132 -17.90 13.07 8.12
CA ILE A 132 -19.23 12.74 8.64
C ILE A 132 -19.20 11.44 9.46
N PHE A 133 -18.49 10.42 8.99
CA PHE A 133 -18.62 9.06 9.53
C PHE A 133 -17.39 8.54 10.28
N MET A 134 -16.20 9.11 10.08
CA MET A 134 -14.95 8.58 10.60
C MET A 134 -14.37 9.47 11.69
N ARG A 135 -14.23 8.93 12.91
CA ARG A 135 -13.66 9.69 14.04
C ARG A 135 -12.19 10.07 13.83
N ASN A 136 -11.47 9.30 13.03
CA ASN A 136 -10.07 9.53 12.68
C ASN A 136 -9.89 10.44 11.43
N PHE A 137 -10.89 11.25 11.06
CA PHE A 137 -10.85 12.09 9.85
C PHE A 137 -9.61 12.99 9.76
N ILE A 138 -9.03 13.42 10.88
CA ILE A 138 -7.77 14.20 10.90
C ILE A 138 -6.64 13.43 10.21
N PHE A 139 -6.56 12.12 10.38
CA PHE A 139 -5.56 11.29 9.70
C PHE A 139 -5.85 11.17 8.20
N CYS A 140 -7.12 11.19 7.78
CA CYS A 140 -7.48 11.32 6.36
C CYS A 140 -6.98 12.66 5.79
N LEU A 141 -7.15 13.77 6.53
CA LEU A 141 -6.64 15.08 6.10
C LEU A 141 -5.11 15.07 6.00
N ILE A 142 -4.40 14.47 6.96
CA ILE A 142 -2.94 14.32 6.91
C ILE A 142 -2.53 13.49 5.67
N LEU A 143 -3.20 12.36 5.43
CA LEU A 143 -2.93 11.50 4.27
C LEU A 143 -3.09 12.24 2.94
N TYR A 144 -4.23 12.92 2.73
CA TYR A 144 -4.48 13.67 1.49
C TYR A 144 -3.62 14.92 1.36
N THR A 145 -3.32 15.61 2.47
CA THR A 145 -2.40 16.76 2.45
C THR A 145 -1.01 16.29 2.06
N TYR A 146 -0.49 15.22 2.68
CA TYR A 146 0.82 14.67 2.34
C TYR A 146 0.87 14.16 0.90
N GLY A 147 -0.14 13.40 0.45
CA GLY A 147 -0.20 12.93 -0.95
C GLY A 147 -0.28 14.07 -1.96
N SER A 148 -1.03 15.14 -1.65
CA SER A 148 -1.14 16.32 -2.51
C SER A 148 0.16 17.14 -2.50
N LEU A 149 0.83 17.27 -1.35
CA LEU A 149 2.18 17.83 -1.28
C LEU A 149 3.14 16.95 -2.07
N MET A 150 3.12 15.63 -1.98
CA MET A 150 4.00 14.79 -2.81
C MET A 150 3.73 14.97 -4.32
N ALA A 151 2.47 15.21 -4.71
CA ALA A 151 2.05 15.49 -6.09
C ALA A 151 2.48 16.87 -6.60
N VAL A 152 2.32 17.91 -5.79
CA VAL A 152 2.57 19.32 -6.12
C VAL A 152 4.03 19.73 -5.82
N TRP A 153 4.65 19.09 -4.83
CA TRP A 153 5.83 19.50 -4.09
C TRP A 153 7.02 18.56 -4.32
N PHE A 154 7.26 18.31 -5.61
CA PHE A 154 8.61 18.42 -6.15
C PHE A 154 8.71 19.67 -7.04
N PHE A 155 8.38 20.84 -6.49
CA PHE A 155 8.58 22.15 -7.16
C PHE A 155 10.05 22.47 -7.50
N GLN A 156 10.96 21.52 -7.26
CA GLN A 156 12.28 21.48 -7.86
C GLN A 156 12.49 20.14 -8.55
N LYS A 157 11.71 19.87 -9.61
CA LYS A 157 11.90 18.74 -10.53
C LYS A 157 13.39 18.60 -10.89
N HIS A 158 14.10 19.71 -11.08
CA HIS A 158 15.53 19.76 -11.38
C HIS A 158 16.47 19.34 -10.23
N LYS A 159 16.07 19.50 -8.94
CA LYS A 159 16.90 19.09 -7.79
C LYS A 159 16.65 17.65 -7.36
N ILE A 160 15.42 17.16 -7.46
CA ILE A 160 15.08 15.82 -6.95
C ILE A 160 14.98 14.76 -8.03
N ALA A 161 14.58 15.09 -9.27
CA ALA A 161 14.59 14.10 -10.37
C ALA A 161 16.01 13.58 -10.69
N LYS A 162 17.05 14.31 -10.26
CA LYS A 162 18.46 13.90 -10.39
C LYS A 162 18.94 12.99 -9.24
N SER A 163 18.21 12.90 -8.12
CA SER A 163 18.64 12.15 -6.93
C SER A 163 17.60 11.10 -6.56
N LEU A 164 17.88 9.87 -7.00
CA LEU A 164 17.06 8.69 -6.73
C LEU A 164 16.80 8.44 -5.23
N PRO A 165 17.81 8.57 -4.33
CA PRO A 165 17.59 8.39 -2.89
C PRO A 165 16.71 9.47 -2.27
N LEU A 166 16.79 10.70 -2.76
CA LEU A 166 15.96 11.78 -2.24
C LEU A 166 14.50 11.56 -2.61
N ALA A 167 14.21 11.09 -3.83
CA ALA A 167 12.88 10.67 -4.23
C ALA A 167 12.35 9.53 -3.33
N LEU A 168 13.20 8.56 -2.97
CA LEU A 168 12.82 7.49 -2.06
C LEU A 168 12.40 7.99 -0.68
N VAL A 169 13.25 8.80 -0.04
CA VAL A 169 13.01 9.30 1.33
C VAL A 169 11.78 10.20 1.40
N THR A 170 11.46 10.90 0.32
CA THR A 170 10.36 11.88 0.29
C THR A 170 9.04 11.30 -0.17
N HIS A 171 9.00 10.22 -0.96
CA HIS A 171 7.74 9.61 -1.42
C HIS A 171 7.38 8.35 -0.64
N ASN A 172 8.35 7.54 -0.24
CA ASN A 172 8.08 6.27 0.44
C ASN A 172 7.34 6.41 1.79
N PRO A 173 7.51 7.49 2.59
CA PRO A 173 6.73 7.66 3.83
C PRO A 173 5.22 7.80 3.61
N VAL A 174 4.74 7.98 2.37
CA VAL A 174 3.30 7.95 2.07
C VAL A 174 2.67 6.64 2.55
N GLN A 175 3.42 5.52 2.46
CA GLN A 175 2.94 4.21 2.91
C GLN A 175 2.79 4.13 4.43
N ILE A 176 3.69 4.77 5.18
CA ILE A 176 3.59 4.89 6.64
C ILE A 176 2.34 5.69 7.01
N ILE A 177 2.09 6.82 6.34
CA ILE A 177 0.94 7.69 6.64
C ILE A 177 -0.37 6.97 6.30
N LEU A 178 -0.40 6.19 5.21
CA LEU A 178 -1.52 5.32 4.86
C LEU A 178 -1.79 4.29 5.96
N ASN A 179 -0.75 3.59 6.44
CA ASN A 179 -0.89 2.61 7.51
C ASN A 179 -1.39 3.28 8.80
N ILE A 180 -0.86 4.46 9.16
CA ILE A 180 -1.31 5.24 10.32
C ILE A 180 -2.80 5.60 10.20
N TYR A 181 -3.30 5.96 9.01
CA TYR A 181 -4.74 6.20 8.84
C TYR A 181 -5.57 4.98 9.24
N VAL A 182 -5.23 3.78 8.77
CA VAL A 182 -5.98 2.56 9.11
C VAL A 182 -5.83 2.18 10.58
N ILE A 183 -4.61 2.25 11.12
CA ILE A 183 -4.31 1.91 12.52
C ILE A 183 -5.01 2.89 13.47
N SER A 184 -5.00 4.19 13.15
CA SER A 184 -5.69 5.21 13.96
C SER A 184 -7.20 4.95 14.07
N TYR A 185 -7.83 4.46 12.99
CA TYR A 185 -9.23 4.07 13.02
C TYR A 185 -9.45 2.90 13.98
N ALA A 186 -8.65 1.84 13.89
CA ALA A 186 -8.74 0.68 14.79
C ALA A 186 -8.52 1.08 16.27
N ILE A 187 -7.47 1.86 16.55
CA ILE A 187 -7.15 2.37 17.88
C ILE A 187 -8.31 3.15 18.47
N MET A 188 -8.83 4.13 17.71
CA MET A 188 -9.93 4.96 18.17
C MET A 188 -11.17 4.11 18.44
N LYS A 189 -11.57 3.28 17.49
CA LYS A 189 -12.80 2.51 17.59
C LYS A 189 -12.78 1.54 18.77
N TYR A 190 -11.73 0.74 18.90
CA TYR A 190 -11.63 -0.31 19.92
C TYR A 190 -10.92 0.15 21.20
N LYS A 191 -10.59 1.45 21.31
CA LYS A 191 -9.87 2.05 22.44
C LYS A 191 -8.56 1.31 22.75
N LEU A 192 -7.83 0.93 21.70
CA LEU A 192 -6.56 0.22 21.83
C LEU A 192 -5.46 1.18 22.33
N PRO A 193 -4.36 0.66 22.90
CA PRO A 193 -3.21 1.47 23.27
C PRO A 193 -2.64 2.21 22.05
N ILE A 194 -2.33 3.50 22.21
CA ILE A 194 -1.78 4.31 21.11
C ILE A 194 -0.33 3.90 20.81
N PHE A 195 0.49 3.80 21.86
CA PHE A 195 1.89 3.40 21.77
C PHE A 195 2.03 1.95 22.25
N ASP A 196 2.02 1.05 21.28
CA ASP A 196 2.28 -0.37 21.50
C ASP A 196 3.22 -0.91 20.42
N ILE A 197 3.99 -1.94 20.76
CA ILE A 197 4.93 -2.57 19.84
C ILE A 197 4.21 -3.13 18.62
N THR A 198 3.02 -3.70 18.79
CA THR A 198 2.19 -4.24 17.70
C THR A 198 1.82 -3.12 16.72
N ASN A 199 1.35 -1.99 17.23
CA ASN A 199 0.96 -0.85 16.39
C ASN A 199 2.18 -0.28 15.66
N LEU A 200 3.35 -0.23 16.33
CA LEU A 200 4.60 0.17 15.68
C LEU A 200 5.00 -0.80 14.56
N MET A 201 4.90 -2.12 14.78
CA MET A 201 5.18 -3.12 13.74
C MET A 201 4.17 -3.03 12.59
N ALA A 202 2.89 -2.86 12.89
CA ALA A 202 1.82 -2.72 11.89
C ALA A 202 2.00 -1.50 10.99
N VAL A 203 2.53 -0.39 11.52
CA VAL A 203 2.91 0.78 10.72
C VAL A 203 3.96 0.42 9.67
N MET A 204 4.84 -0.54 9.96
CA MET A 204 5.94 -0.93 9.08
C MET A 204 5.57 -2.03 8.07
N THR A 205 4.49 -2.80 8.31
CA THR A 205 4.11 -4.01 7.55
C THR A 205 4.08 -3.81 6.04
N LEU A 206 3.49 -2.72 5.54
CA LEU A 206 3.47 -2.45 4.09
C LEU A 206 4.56 -1.47 3.63
N TYR A 207 5.26 -0.82 4.57
CA TYR A 207 6.34 0.11 4.25
C TYR A 207 7.58 -0.61 3.73
N PHE A 208 8.00 -1.69 4.40
CA PHE A 208 9.19 -2.43 3.97
C PHE A 208 8.99 -3.14 2.63
N PRO A 209 7.88 -3.86 2.36
CA PRO A 209 7.66 -4.47 1.05
C PRO A 209 7.70 -3.46 -0.10
N ALA A 210 7.05 -2.29 0.08
CA ALA A 210 7.08 -1.21 -0.91
C ALA A 210 8.51 -0.69 -1.14
N LEU A 211 9.28 -0.48 -0.07
CA LEU A 211 10.68 -0.03 -0.12
C LEU A 211 11.59 -1.05 -0.83
N ILE A 212 11.49 -2.33 -0.44
CA ILE A 212 12.23 -3.45 -1.01
C ILE A 212 11.95 -3.54 -2.51
N TRP A 213 10.69 -3.47 -2.93
CA TRP A 213 10.30 -3.49 -4.34
C TRP A 213 10.84 -2.28 -5.11
N GLU A 214 10.69 -1.06 -4.58
CA GLU A 214 11.10 0.18 -5.24
C GLU A 214 12.62 0.25 -5.46
N ILE A 215 13.42 -0.28 -4.53
CA ILE A 215 14.86 -0.37 -4.71
C ILE A 215 15.19 -1.48 -5.72
N SER A 216 14.59 -2.66 -5.56
CA SER A 216 14.91 -3.85 -6.37
C SER A 216 14.56 -3.68 -7.84
N ARG A 217 13.48 -2.98 -8.17
CA ARG A 217 13.11 -2.66 -9.57
C ARG A 217 14.10 -1.73 -10.27
N LYS A 218 14.95 -1.02 -9.51
CA LYS A 218 15.99 -0.12 -10.00
C LYS A 218 17.40 -0.66 -9.74
N ILE A 219 17.54 -1.95 -9.47
CA ILE A 219 18.83 -2.66 -9.50
C ILE A 219 18.96 -3.33 -10.88
N ARG A 220 20.09 -3.09 -11.55
CA ARG A 220 20.44 -3.70 -12.83
C ARG A 220 21.79 -4.40 -12.75
N ALA A 221 21.99 -5.35 -13.66
CA ALA A 221 23.31 -5.93 -13.86
C ALA A 221 24.26 -4.88 -14.44
N PRO A 222 25.58 -4.92 -14.14
CA PRO A 222 26.53 -3.94 -14.67
C PRO A 222 26.51 -3.80 -16.20
N LYS A 223 26.21 -4.90 -16.92
CA LYS A 223 26.12 -4.93 -18.39
C LYS A 223 24.82 -4.33 -18.95
N GLU A 224 23.79 -4.16 -18.11
CA GLU A 224 22.47 -3.62 -18.48
C GLU A 224 22.30 -2.16 -18.04
N GLU A 225 23.34 -1.56 -17.45
CA GLU A 225 23.31 -0.17 -17.04
C GLU A 225 23.29 0.75 -18.27
N THR A 226 22.43 1.75 -18.22
CA THR A 226 22.29 2.75 -19.29
C THR A 226 22.55 4.15 -18.74
N GLU A 227 22.29 5.19 -19.54
CA GLU A 227 22.34 6.57 -19.06
C GLU A 227 21.37 6.83 -17.89
N TYR A 228 20.31 6.04 -17.77
CA TYR A 228 19.34 6.11 -16.68
C TYR A 228 19.99 5.88 -15.31
N VAL A 229 19.70 6.75 -14.34
CA VAL A 229 20.26 6.68 -12.99
C VAL A 229 19.53 5.59 -12.19
N THR A 230 20.25 4.51 -11.88
CA THR A 230 19.79 3.38 -11.07
C THR A 230 20.51 3.37 -9.71
N TYR A 231 19.97 2.67 -8.71
CA TYR A 231 20.67 2.52 -7.43
C TYR A 231 21.98 1.75 -7.61
N SER A 232 21.97 0.72 -8.47
CA SER A 232 23.14 -0.09 -8.79
C SER A 232 24.24 0.70 -9.49
N LYS A 233 23.91 1.72 -10.29
CA LYS A 233 24.89 2.65 -10.88
C LYS A 233 25.48 3.61 -9.85
N LEU A 234 24.67 4.08 -8.89
CA LEU A 234 25.13 5.02 -7.85
C LEU A 234 25.98 4.34 -6.76
N PHE A 235 25.59 3.15 -6.31
CA PHE A 235 26.17 2.51 -5.13
C PHE A 235 26.84 1.16 -5.42
N GLY A 236 26.69 0.64 -6.64
CA GLY A 236 27.12 -0.71 -7.02
C GLY A 236 26.05 -1.76 -6.67
N TYR A 237 25.77 -2.66 -7.62
CA TYR A 237 24.71 -3.67 -7.46
C TYR A 237 24.86 -4.52 -6.19
N LYS A 238 26.10 -4.92 -5.80
CA LYS A 238 26.32 -5.73 -4.59
C LYS A 238 25.84 -5.03 -3.32
N LYS A 239 26.17 -3.74 -3.15
CA LYS A 239 25.74 -2.95 -1.98
C LYS A 239 24.23 -2.75 -1.97
N CYS A 240 23.62 -2.52 -3.13
CA CYS A 240 22.16 -2.43 -3.23
C CYS A 240 21.47 -3.74 -2.83
N ILE A 241 22.02 -4.88 -3.24
CA ILE A 241 21.49 -6.19 -2.83
C ILE A 241 21.68 -6.43 -1.35
N ASP A 242 22.83 -6.05 -0.76
CA ASP A 242 23.04 -6.16 0.69
C ASP A 242 22.05 -5.29 1.47
N PHE A 243 21.75 -4.09 0.97
CA PHE A 243 20.75 -3.23 1.58
C PHE A 243 19.34 -3.83 1.49
N VAL A 244 18.92 -4.32 0.31
CA VAL A 244 17.62 -4.98 0.15
C VAL A 244 17.54 -6.23 1.01
N PHE A 245 18.60 -7.03 1.12
CA PHE A 245 18.68 -8.19 1.99
C PHE A 245 18.40 -7.81 3.45
N VAL A 246 19.05 -6.77 3.98
CA VAL A 246 18.81 -6.29 5.34
C VAL A 246 17.37 -5.83 5.50
N LEU A 247 16.82 -5.07 4.55
CA LEU A 247 15.42 -4.64 4.59
C LEU A 247 14.45 -5.83 4.58
N THR A 248 14.71 -6.88 3.81
CA THR A 248 13.89 -8.10 3.79
C THR A 248 13.90 -8.82 5.15
N TRP A 249 15.04 -8.85 5.85
CA TRP A 249 15.10 -9.43 7.19
C TRP A 249 14.45 -8.55 8.26
N LEU A 250 14.49 -7.22 8.11
CA LEU A 250 13.73 -6.31 8.96
C LEU A 250 12.22 -6.47 8.74
N ASP A 251 11.81 -6.58 7.49
CA ASP A 251 10.42 -6.84 7.10
C ASP A 251 9.90 -8.13 7.72
N ILE A 252 10.63 -9.25 7.55
CA ILE A 252 10.18 -10.53 8.12
C ILE A 252 10.14 -10.48 9.64
N PHE A 253 11.07 -9.77 10.28
CA PHE A 253 11.03 -9.59 11.73
C PHE A 253 9.73 -8.91 12.16
N THR A 254 9.32 -7.83 11.48
CA THR A 254 8.04 -7.16 11.78
C THR A 254 6.84 -8.08 11.58
N ASN A 255 6.83 -8.87 10.49
CA ASN A 255 5.73 -9.79 10.20
C ASN A 255 5.68 -10.95 11.22
N ILE A 256 6.82 -11.51 11.62
CA ILE A 256 6.89 -12.55 12.64
C ILE A 256 6.31 -12.05 13.96
N VAL A 257 6.66 -10.85 14.41
CA VAL A 257 6.10 -10.28 15.64
C VAL A 257 4.57 -10.21 15.57
N LEU A 258 4.03 -9.77 14.43
CA LEU A 258 2.59 -9.64 14.21
C LEU A 258 1.85 -10.98 14.09
N VAL A 259 2.49 -12.03 13.60
CA VAL A 259 1.84 -13.35 13.43
C VAL A 259 2.19 -14.35 14.52
N TRP A 260 3.17 -14.07 15.39
CA TRP A 260 3.67 -14.98 16.41
C TRP A 260 2.57 -15.52 17.32
N ASN A 261 1.65 -14.63 17.71
CA ASN A 261 0.53 -14.95 18.57
C ASN A 261 -0.72 -15.42 17.82
N LEU A 262 -0.70 -15.39 16.49
CA LEU A 262 -1.82 -15.76 15.63
C LEU A 262 -1.66 -17.18 15.08
N ASN A 263 -0.58 -17.43 14.34
CA ASN A 263 -0.35 -18.71 13.68
C ASN A 263 1.15 -19.05 13.58
N LYS A 264 1.60 -20.05 14.35
CA LYS A 264 3.01 -20.50 14.34
C LYS A 264 3.43 -21.19 13.04
N ILE A 265 2.50 -21.81 12.32
CA ILE A 265 2.76 -22.42 11.01
C ILE A 265 3.08 -21.32 10.00
N SER A 266 2.34 -20.21 10.04
CA SER A 266 2.62 -19.04 9.20
C SER A 266 4.00 -18.46 9.46
N VAL A 267 4.46 -18.42 10.72
CA VAL A 267 5.83 -18.00 11.06
C VAL A 267 6.86 -18.88 10.33
N ALA A 268 6.71 -20.20 10.36
CA ALA A 268 7.62 -21.12 9.69
C ALA A 268 7.58 -20.94 8.15
N ALA A 269 6.39 -20.75 7.57
CA ALA A 269 6.21 -20.53 6.14
C ALA A 269 6.83 -19.21 5.66
N LEU A 270 6.64 -18.13 6.44
CA LEU A 270 7.24 -16.82 6.22
C LEU A 270 8.77 -16.90 6.23
N LEU A 271 9.35 -17.55 7.27
CA LEU A 271 10.79 -17.77 7.36
C LEU A 271 11.32 -18.57 6.17
N ALA A 272 10.63 -19.64 5.74
CA ALA A 272 11.04 -20.42 4.58
C ALA A 272 11.07 -19.58 3.29
N ASN A 273 10.06 -18.72 3.10
CA ASN A 273 10.01 -17.79 1.96
C ASN A 273 11.16 -16.75 2.01
N THR A 274 11.48 -16.23 3.19
CA THR A 274 12.61 -15.29 3.37
C THR A 274 13.96 -15.93 3.15
N VAL A 275 14.15 -17.18 3.59
CA VAL A 275 15.37 -17.96 3.29
C VAL A 275 15.49 -18.18 1.79
N TRP A 276 14.39 -18.53 1.10
CA TRP A 276 14.39 -18.64 -0.36
C TRP A 276 14.79 -17.34 -1.06
N CYS A 277 14.22 -16.21 -0.65
CA CYS A 277 14.57 -14.90 -1.20
C CYS A 277 16.04 -14.53 -0.92
N SER A 278 16.53 -14.83 0.29
CA SER A 278 17.93 -14.67 0.68
C SER A 278 18.89 -15.44 -0.23
N MET A 279 18.57 -16.69 -0.57
CA MET A 279 19.36 -17.47 -1.53
C MET A 279 19.41 -16.78 -2.91
N LYS A 280 18.30 -16.18 -3.35
CA LYS A 280 18.24 -15.44 -4.63
C LYS A 280 19.05 -14.15 -4.60
N PHE A 281 19.18 -13.49 -3.46
CA PHE A 281 20.11 -12.36 -3.30
C PHE A 281 21.56 -12.82 -3.45
N PHE A 282 21.96 -13.93 -2.80
CA PHE A 282 23.32 -14.47 -2.93
C PHE A 282 23.65 -14.93 -4.34
N GLU A 283 22.72 -15.60 -5.02
CA GLU A 283 22.87 -16.04 -6.40
C GLU A 283 23.02 -14.84 -7.35
N TYR A 284 22.23 -13.78 -7.19
CA TYR A 284 22.34 -12.56 -7.99
C TYR A 284 23.66 -11.80 -7.72
N LYS A 285 24.18 -11.82 -6.49
CA LYS A 285 25.49 -11.23 -6.18
C LYS A 285 26.65 -11.94 -6.88
N LYS A 286 26.51 -13.24 -7.14
CA LYS A 286 27.51 -14.05 -7.87
C LYS A 286 27.38 -13.83 -9.37
N ASP A 287 26.16 -13.88 -9.89
CA ASP A 287 25.86 -13.66 -11.30
C ASP A 287 24.60 -12.78 -11.47
N PRO A 288 24.78 -11.46 -11.65
CA PRO A 288 23.65 -10.54 -11.79
C PRO A 288 22.95 -10.64 -13.15
N THR A 289 23.49 -11.41 -14.11
CA THR A 289 22.92 -11.55 -15.45
C THR A 289 21.90 -12.68 -15.57
N LYS A 290 21.83 -13.55 -14.55
CA LYS A 290 21.00 -14.76 -14.57
C LYS A 290 19.50 -14.47 -14.56
N TYR A 291 19.07 -13.40 -13.88
CA TYR A 291 17.68 -12.95 -13.83
C TYR A 291 17.59 -11.53 -13.30
N ARG A 292 16.46 -10.85 -13.54
CA ARG A 292 16.17 -9.56 -12.90
C ARG A 292 15.75 -9.76 -11.46
N ILE A 293 16.45 -9.12 -10.51
CA ILE A 293 16.20 -9.34 -9.08
C ILE A 293 14.77 -8.97 -8.66
N VAL A 294 14.19 -7.92 -9.26
CA VAL A 294 12.82 -7.49 -9.01
C VAL A 294 11.80 -8.61 -9.17
N SER A 295 11.98 -9.51 -10.15
CA SER A 295 11.05 -10.63 -10.37
C SER A 295 11.01 -11.62 -9.21
N LYS A 296 12.14 -11.78 -8.49
CA LYS A 296 12.23 -12.64 -7.31
C LYS A 296 11.64 -11.96 -6.09
N VAL A 297 11.89 -10.66 -5.96
CA VAL A 297 11.32 -9.82 -4.91
C VAL A 297 9.80 -9.72 -5.04
N GLU A 298 9.27 -9.51 -6.24
CA GLU A 298 7.82 -9.51 -6.49
C GLU A 298 7.19 -10.84 -6.08
N ARG A 299 7.79 -11.96 -6.47
CA ARG A 299 7.31 -13.29 -6.07
C ARG A 299 7.36 -13.48 -4.55
N TYR A 300 8.45 -13.07 -3.91
CA TYR A 300 8.60 -13.09 -2.46
C TYR A 300 7.47 -12.30 -1.78
N THR A 301 7.27 -11.05 -2.21
CA THR A 301 6.24 -10.16 -1.67
C THR A 301 4.85 -10.73 -1.88
N TYR A 302 4.49 -11.20 -3.09
CA TYR A 302 3.17 -11.81 -3.31
C TYR A 302 2.90 -13.01 -2.41
N ILE A 303 3.90 -13.87 -2.22
CA ILE A 303 3.79 -15.03 -1.33
C ILE A 303 3.62 -14.57 0.12
N GLN A 304 4.41 -13.57 0.57
CA GLN A 304 4.33 -13.01 1.91
C GLN A 304 2.95 -12.39 2.20
N GLU A 305 2.48 -11.45 1.38
CA GLU A 305 1.18 -10.80 1.59
C GLU A 305 0.04 -11.83 1.53
N SER A 306 0.12 -12.82 0.64
CA SER A 306 -0.85 -13.92 0.60
C SER A 306 -0.85 -14.75 1.89
N MET A 307 0.31 -15.01 2.48
CA MET A 307 0.43 -15.71 3.77
C MET A 307 -0.11 -14.86 4.93
N MET A 308 0.10 -13.54 4.91
CA MET A 308 -0.43 -12.62 5.91
C MET A 308 -1.96 -12.62 5.89
N ILE A 309 -2.56 -12.44 4.71
CA ILE A 309 -4.02 -12.51 4.51
C ILE A 309 -4.57 -13.89 4.92
N ALA A 310 -3.92 -14.98 4.47
CA ALA A 310 -4.34 -16.33 4.84
C ALA A 310 -4.28 -16.56 6.36
N THR A 311 -3.26 -16.02 7.04
CA THR A 311 -3.13 -16.10 8.50
C THR A 311 -4.30 -15.45 9.20
N ILE A 312 -4.70 -14.26 8.76
CA ILE A 312 -5.86 -13.53 9.29
C ILE A 312 -7.13 -14.38 9.09
N ILE A 313 -7.37 -14.88 7.88
CA ILE A 313 -8.56 -15.68 7.56
C ILE A 313 -8.61 -16.96 8.39
N ILE A 314 -7.49 -17.70 8.47
CA ILE A 314 -7.42 -18.94 9.26
C ILE A 314 -7.66 -18.65 10.74
N TYR A 315 -7.07 -17.59 11.27
CA TYR A 315 -7.28 -17.20 12.67
C TYR A 315 -8.75 -16.84 12.95
N LEU A 316 -9.42 -16.15 12.03
CA LEU A 316 -10.83 -15.81 12.17
C LEU A 316 -11.75 -17.06 12.17
N ILE A 317 -11.37 -18.13 11.47
CA ILE A 317 -12.17 -19.36 11.35
C ILE A 317 -11.88 -20.36 12.48
N VAL A 318 -10.59 -20.61 12.75
CA VAL A 318 -10.13 -21.72 13.62
C VAL A 318 -9.53 -21.22 14.94
N GLY A 319 -9.25 -19.91 15.05
CA GLY A 319 -8.56 -19.33 16.20
C GLY A 319 -7.05 -19.52 16.14
N LYS A 320 -6.39 -19.45 17.30
CA LYS A 320 -4.93 -19.52 17.43
C LYS A 320 -4.42 -20.95 17.15
N ILE A 321 -3.40 -21.06 16.30
CA ILE A 321 -2.70 -22.31 15.92
C ILE A 321 -1.20 -22.13 16.17
#